data_AF-A0A809RPB4-F1
#
_entry.id   AF-A0A809RPB4-F1
#
_cell.length_a   1.000
_cell.length_b   1.000
_cell.length_c   1.000
_cell.angle_alpha   90.00
_cell.angle_beta   90.00
_cell.angle_gamma   90.00
#
_symmetry.space_group_name_H-M   'P 1'
#
loop_
_entity.id
_entity.type
_entity.pdbx_description
1 polymer ?
#
loop_
_entity_poly.entity_id
_entity_poly.type
_entity_poly.pdbx_seq_one_letter_code
_entity_poly.pdbx_strand_id
1 'polypeptide(L)' 'MAFVATIYGVGSANLIFLPVAKKLLAHVSHISLAREMYVDGLVGIANGDNPRLIESRLEGYLV' A
#
# COMPACT_ATOMS: atom_id res chain seq x y z
N MET A 1 26.94 24.45 20.64
CA MET A 1 25.58 24.25 20.10
C MET A 1 25.49 23.24 18.95
N ALA A 2 26.50 22.38 18.69
CA ALA A 2 26.45 21.41 17.58
C ALA A 2 25.83 20.05 17.99
N PHE A 3 26.14 19.57 19.19
CA PHE A 3 25.70 18.26 19.68
C PHE A 3 24.17 18.14 19.79
N VAL A 4 23.52 19.21 20.25
CA VAL A 4 22.06 19.31 20.39
C VAL A 4 21.36 19.27 19.03
N ALA A 5 21.91 19.96 18.02
CA ALA A 5 21.37 19.93 16.66
C ALA A 5 21.43 18.51 16.06
N THR A 6 22.52 17.76 16.31
CA THR A 6 22.65 16.38 15.83
C THR A 6 21.66 15.43 16.49
N ILE A 7 21.45 15.54 17.81
CA ILE A 7 20.47 14.70 18.53
C ILE A 7 19.05 15.00 18.07
N TYR A 8 18.67 16.27 17.92
CA TYR A 8 17.35 16.62 17.40
C TYR A 8 17.17 16.19 15.93
N GLY A 9 18.23 16.28 15.11
CA GLY A 9 18.20 15.83 13.72
C GLY A 9 18.01 14.31 13.57
N VAL A 10 18.88 13.51 14.19
CA VAL A 10 18.81 12.04 14.11
C VAL A 10 17.57 11.51 14.86
N GLY A 11 17.22 12.13 15.99
CA GLY A 11 16.03 11.79 16.76
C GLY A 11 14.74 12.03 15.97
N SER A 12 14.57 13.21 15.37
CA SER A 12 13.38 13.51 14.55
C SER A 12 13.31 12.65 13.28
N ALA A 13 14.44 12.39 12.61
CA ALA A 13 14.51 11.52 11.44
C ALA A 13 13.98 10.10 11.74
N ASN A 14 14.45 9.50 12.83
CA ASN A 14 14.10 8.12 13.18
C ASN A 14 12.73 7.99 13.87
N LEU A 15 12.33 8.95 14.70
CA LEU A 15 11.08 8.86 15.47
C LEU A 15 9.87 9.41 14.73
N ILE A 16 10.05 10.33 13.77
CA ILE A 16 8.94 11.00 13.09
C ILE A 16 8.93 10.66 11.61
N PHE A 17 10.01 10.96 10.89
CA PHE A 17 10.01 10.81 9.43
C PHE A 17 9.96 9.34 8.97
N LEU A 18 10.67 8.45 9.66
CA LEU A 18 10.65 7.01 9.36
C LEU A 18 9.26 6.35 9.54
N PRO A 19 8.55 6.51 10.68
CA PRO A 19 7.20 5.94 10.81
C PRO A 19 6.18 6.63 9.89
N VAL A 20 6.31 7.94 9.64
CA VAL A 20 5.44 8.65 8.69
C VAL A 20 5.61 8.12 7.27
N ALA A 21 6.87 7.93 6.82
CA ALA A 21 7.16 7.37 5.51
C ALA A 21 6.60 5.94 5.36
N LYS A 22 6.81 5.09 6.38
CA LYS A 22 6.25 3.71 6.39
C LYS A 22 4.73 3.71 6.35
N LYS A 23 4.07 4.57 7.12
CA LYS A 23 2.61 4.67 7.14
C LYS A 23 2.05 5.15 5.79
N LEU A 24 2.72 6.12 5.16
CA LEU A 24 2.33 6.60 3.84
C LEU A 24 2.50 5.51 2.77
N LEU A 25 3.63 4.79 2.79
CA LEU A 25 3.87 3.68 1.87
C LEU A 25 2.83 2.56 2.04
N ALA A 26 2.48 2.22 3.28
CA ALA A 26 1.43 1.24 3.57
C ALA A 26 0.08 1.70 2.99
N HIS A 27 -0.31 2.96 3.19
CA HIS A 27 -1.52 3.52 2.59
C HIS A 27 -1.52 3.45 1.07
N VAL A 28 -0.40 3.84 0.43
CA VAL A 28 -0.26 3.76 -1.03
C VAL A 28 -0.35 2.31 -1.50
N SER A 29 0.26 1.37 -0.79
CA SER A 29 0.18 -0.06 -1.10
C SER A 29 -1.25 -0.56 -1.07
N HIS A 30 -2.04 -0.21 -0.04
CA HIS A 30 -3.45 -0.58 0.04
C HIS A 30 -4.27 0.01 -1.11
N ILE A 31 -4.05 1.27 -1.45
CA ILE A 31 -4.76 1.95 -2.55
C ILE A 31 -4.39 1.31 -3.90
N SER A 32 -3.11 1.01 -4.12
CA SER A 32 -2.62 0.37 -5.35
C SER A 32 -3.22 -1.02 -5.51
N LEU A 33 -3.24 -1.82 -4.44
CA LEU A 33 -3.77 -3.17 -4.42
C LEU A 33 -5.28 -3.18 -4.70
N ALA A 34 -6.04 -2.25 -4.10
CA ALA A 34 -7.45 -2.05 -4.44
C ALA A 34 -7.66 -1.67 -5.91
N ARG A 35 -6.80 -0.78 -6.44
CA ARG A 35 -6.86 -0.37 -7.85
C ARG A 35 -6.56 -1.52 -8.80
N GLU A 36 -5.59 -2.38 -8.48
CA GLU A 36 -5.31 -3.62 -9.23
C GLU A 36 -6.50 -4.57 -9.20
N MET A 37 -7.09 -4.82 -8.03
CA MET A 37 -8.31 -5.64 -7.87
C MET A 37 -9.46 -5.14 -8.76
N TYR A 38 -9.71 -3.83 -8.83
CA TYR A 38 -10.75 -3.27 -9.71
C TYR A 38 -10.44 -3.47 -11.19
N VAL A 39 -9.18 -3.27 -11.59
CA VAL A 39 -8.76 -3.44 -12.99
C VAL A 39 -8.86 -4.91 -13.40
N ASP A 40 -8.37 -5.84 -12.59
CA ASP A 40 -8.46 -7.27 -12.84
C ASP A 40 -9.91 -7.76 -12.89
N GLY A 41 -10.76 -7.27 -11.97
CA GLY A 41 -12.19 -7.57 -12.00
C GLY A 41 -12.86 -7.09 -13.28
N LEU A 42 -12.57 -5.85 -13.71
CA LEU A 42 -13.13 -5.29 -14.93
C LEU A 42 -12.64 -6.03 -16.19
N VAL A 43 -11.34 -6.37 -16.24
CA VAL A 43 -10.73 -7.13 -17.34
C VAL A 43 -11.29 -8.55 -17.39
N GLY A 44 -11.48 -9.21 -16.24
CA GLY A 44 -12.11 -10.54 -16.16
C GLY A 44 -13.54 -10.53 -16.70
N ILE A 45 -14.34 -9.52 -16.33
CA ILE A 45 -15.71 -9.35 -16.85
C ILE A 45 -15.69 -9.10 -18.36
N ALA A 46 -14.79 -8.23 -18.84
CA ALA A 46 -14.67 -7.91 -20.27
C ALA A 46 -14.23 -9.12 -21.12
N ASN A 47 -13.39 -10.01 -20.57
CA ASN A 47 -12.98 -11.25 -21.24
C ASN A 47 -14.04 -12.36 -21.16
N GLY A 48 -15.13 -12.18 -20.41
CA GLY A 48 -16.15 -13.20 -20.22
C GLY A 48 -15.69 -14.38 -19.36
N ASP A 49 -14.71 -14.14 -18.46
CA ASP A 49 -14.24 -15.17 -17.53
C ASP A 49 -15.38 -15.62 -16.61
N ASN A 50 -15.33 -16.89 -16.21
CA ASN A 50 -16.36 -17.50 -15.36
C ASN A 50 -16.40 -16.75 -14.01
N PRO A 51 -17.56 -16.25 -13.54
CA PRO A 51 -17.65 -15.41 -12.33
C PRO A 51 -17.05 -16.06 -11.08
N ARG A 52 -17.07 -17.39 -10.98
CA ARG A 52 -16.38 -18.15 -9.91
C ARG A 52 -14.87 -17.97 -9.90
N LEU A 53 -14.25 -17.87 -11.07
CA LEU A 53 -12.80 -17.67 -11.21
C LEU A 53 -12.42 -16.23 -10.84
N ILE A 54 -13.26 -15.27 -11.24
CA ILE A 54 -13.10 -13.86 -10.88
C ILE A 54 -13.21 -13.71 -9.35
N GLU A 55 -14.23 -14.29 -8.73
CA GLU A 55 -14.42 -14.29 -7.27
C GLU A 55 -13.20 -14.86 -6.53
N SER A 56 -12.68 -16.02 -6.95
CA SER A 56 -11.48 -16.62 -6.35
C SER A 56 -10.22 -15.76 -6.50
N ARG A 57 -10.07 -15.01 -7.62
CA ARG A 57 -8.96 -14.06 -7.78
C ARG A 57 -9.14 -12.83 -6.88
N LEU A 58 -10.34 -12.28 -6.76
CA LEU A 58 -10.65 -11.15 -5.87
C LEU A 58 -10.50 -11.53 -4.38
N GLU A 59 -10.82 -12.77 -3.99
CA GLU A 59 -10.58 -13.28 -2.63
C GLU A 59 -9.08 -13.28 -2.25
N GLY A 60 -8.19 -13.48 -3.22
CA GLY A 60 -6.74 -13.40 -3.00
C GLY A 60 -6.22 -11.99 -2.64
N TYR A 61 -6.98 -10.94 -2.98
CA TYR A 61 -6.64 -9.55 -2.64
C TYR A 61 -7.15 -9.12 -1.24
N LEU A 62 -7.93 -9.95 -0.54
CA LEU A 62 -8.46 -9.69 0.81
C LEU A 62 -7.54 -10.18 1.95
N VAL A 63 -6.37 -10.73 1.65
CA VAL A 63 -5.41 -11.29 2.61
C VAL A 63 -4.44 -10.25 3.16
#